data_AF-A0A836WQZ4-F1
#
_entry.id   AF-A0A836WQZ4-F1
#
_cell.length_a   1.000
_cell.length_b   1.000
_cell.length_c   1.000
_cell.angle_alpha   90.00
_cell.angle_beta   90.00
_cell.angle_gamma   90.00
#
_symmetry.space_group_name_H-M   'P 1'
#
loop_
_entity.id
_entity.type
_entity.pdbx_description
1 polymer ?
#
loop_
_entity_poly.entity_id
_entity_poly.type
_entity_poly.pdbx_seq_one_letter_code
_entity_poly.pdbx_strand_id
1 'polypeptide(L)'
;MDQLLAGLKSAGEPTRMRLLAILAQGELTVTELTQILGQSQPRVSRHLKLMCGAGLLERFTEGTWVFYRLAEHGEQARLARTLVDLLPDKDETLARDLVRLDTVKLTRANDAAAYFKTVAADWHQVRSLHAPEAEVEAAMRAFAGESQIDQLLDIGTGTGRILELFADLVEHGIGIDLSHDMLSIARANLERANLSHCHVRQGDMYNLPMPDGSMDTAIIHQVLHYADSPSDVIAEAARVL
;
A
#
# COMPACT_ATOMS: atom_id res chain seq x y z
N MET A 1 -29.41 5.13 -1.60
CA MET A 1 -29.66 6.47 -1.03
C MET A 1 -29.11 6.59 0.40
N ASP A 2 -29.51 5.73 1.34
CA ASP A 2 -29.10 5.85 2.75
C ASP A 2 -27.58 5.74 2.96
N GLN A 3 -26.93 4.83 2.24
CA GLN A 3 -25.48 4.65 2.24
C GLN A 3 -24.73 5.89 1.75
N LEU A 4 -25.19 6.52 0.67
CA LEU A 4 -24.64 7.78 0.15
C LEU A 4 -24.82 8.92 1.15
N LEU A 5 -26.00 9.04 1.78
CA LEU A 5 -26.25 10.02 2.83
C LEU A 5 -25.36 9.80 4.05
N ALA A 6 -25.14 8.54 4.46
CA ALA A 6 -24.23 8.21 5.56
C ALA A 6 -22.78 8.60 5.22
N GLY A 7 -22.33 8.30 4.00
CA GLY A 7 -21.03 8.71 3.49
C GLY A 7 -20.84 10.24 3.50
N LEU A 8 -21.79 10.99 2.94
CA LEU A 8 -21.76 12.46 2.93
C LEU A 8 -21.79 13.07 4.34
N LYS A 9 -22.65 12.55 5.22
CA LYS A 9 -22.70 12.99 6.64
C LYS A 9 -21.41 12.69 7.37
N SER A 10 -20.79 11.54 7.07
CA SER A 10 -19.47 11.20 7.59
C SER A 10 -18.46 12.19 7.04
N ALA A 11 -18.31 12.37 5.72
CA ALA A 11 -17.30 13.26 5.15
C ALA A 11 -17.46 14.75 5.51
N GLY A 12 -18.68 15.25 5.73
CA GLY A 12 -19.04 16.66 5.91
C GLY A 12 -18.53 17.33 7.19
N GLU A 13 -17.22 17.33 7.41
CA GLU A 13 -16.53 18.08 8.46
C GLU A 13 -15.08 18.36 8.01
N PRO A 14 -14.51 19.55 8.32
CA PRO A 14 -13.22 19.98 7.76
C PRO A 14 -12.06 19.00 7.98
N THR A 15 -11.93 18.41 9.18
CA THR A 15 -10.84 17.48 9.49
C THR A 15 -10.97 16.20 8.66
N ARG A 16 -12.19 15.72 8.40
CA ARG A 16 -12.43 14.49 7.64
C ARG A 16 -12.22 14.68 6.14
N MET A 17 -12.54 15.86 5.60
CA MET A 17 -12.15 16.23 4.24
C MET A 17 -10.63 16.28 4.07
N ARG A 18 -9.91 16.87 5.03
CA ARG A 18 -8.43 16.85 5.05
C ARG A 18 -7.88 15.43 5.14
N LEU A 19 -8.46 14.57 5.99
CA LEU A 19 -8.09 13.16 6.08
C LEU A 19 -8.26 12.41 4.75
N LEU A 20 -9.36 12.64 4.02
CA LEU A 20 -9.55 12.04 2.69
C LEU A 20 -8.43 12.46 1.73
N ALA A 21 -8.09 13.75 1.70
CA ALA A 21 -7.04 14.27 0.84
C ALA A 21 -5.66 13.68 1.17
N ILE A 22 -5.33 13.61 2.47
CA ILE A 22 -4.05 13.07 2.95
C ILE A 22 -3.96 11.57 2.66
N LEU A 23 -5.03 10.81 2.94
CA LEU A 23 -5.08 9.35 2.73
C LEU A 23 -5.26 8.94 1.26
N ALA A 24 -5.55 9.90 0.37
CA ALA A 24 -5.46 9.69 -1.08
C ALA A 24 -4.01 9.55 -1.55
N GLN A 25 -3.04 10.02 -0.76
CA GLN A 25 -1.62 10.06 -1.12
C GLN A 25 -0.83 8.84 -0.62
N GLY A 26 -1.49 7.90 0.05
CA GLY A 26 -0.87 6.69 0.59
C GLY A 26 -1.38 6.28 1.97
N GLU A 27 -0.73 5.27 2.54
CA GLU A 27 -1.18 4.58 3.75
C GLU A 27 -0.47 5.13 4.99
N LEU A 28 -1.25 5.56 5.99
CA LEU A 28 -0.74 6.26 7.16
C LEU A 28 -1.27 5.69 8.45
N THR A 29 -0.43 5.72 9.48
CA THR A 29 -0.80 5.37 10.84
C THR A 29 -1.51 6.53 11.54
N VAL A 30 -2.23 6.23 12.63
CA VAL A 30 -2.85 7.28 13.43
C VAL A 30 -1.82 8.29 13.98
N THR A 31 -0.62 7.83 14.32
CA THR A 31 0.46 8.68 14.84
C THR A 31 0.91 9.70 13.78
N GLU A 32 1.12 9.26 12.55
CA GLU A 32 1.51 10.16 11.46
C GLU A 32 0.39 11.14 11.12
N LEU A 33 -0.86 10.68 11.09
CA LEU A 33 -2.01 11.56 10.87
C LEU A 33 -2.13 12.63 11.98
N THR A 34 -1.80 12.30 13.22
CA THR A 34 -1.77 13.29 14.31
C THR A 34 -0.65 14.32 14.14
N GLN A 35 0.53 13.88 13.69
CA GLN A 35 1.66 14.75 13.37
C GLN A 35 1.33 15.70 12.21
N ILE A 36 0.70 15.18 11.15
CA ILE A 36 0.30 15.95 9.97
C ILE A 36 -0.78 16.97 10.33
N LEU A 37 -1.87 16.53 10.96
CA LEU A 37 -3.02 17.40 11.23
C LEU A 37 -2.78 18.39 12.38
N GLY A 38 -1.79 18.13 13.25
CA GLY A 38 -1.56 18.88 14.48
C GLY A 38 -2.70 18.73 15.50
N GLN A 39 -3.36 17.57 15.51
CA GLN A 39 -4.50 17.27 16.38
C GLN A 39 -4.19 16.11 17.32
N SER A 40 -4.89 16.04 18.45
CA SER A 40 -4.69 14.96 19.42
C SER A 40 -5.13 13.60 18.87
N GLN A 41 -4.43 12.54 19.27
CA GLN A 41 -4.73 11.17 18.87
C GLN A 41 -6.16 10.71 19.18
N PRO A 42 -6.78 11.01 20.34
CA PRO A 42 -8.18 10.67 20.57
C PRO A 42 -9.16 11.31 19.57
N ARG A 43 -8.86 12.52 19.11
CA ARG A 43 -9.67 13.24 18.12
C ARG A 43 -9.53 12.60 16.74
N VAL A 44 -8.30 12.41 16.28
CA VAL A 44 -8.02 11.78 14.97
C VAL A 44 -8.58 10.36 14.91
N SER A 45 -8.35 9.55 15.96
CA SER A 45 -8.87 8.18 16.05
C SER A 45 -10.40 8.14 15.97
N ARG A 46 -11.10 9.08 16.63
CA ARG A 46 -12.57 9.19 16.54
C ARG A 46 -13.03 9.48 15.11
N HIS A 47 -12.36 10.38 14.39
CA HIS A 47 -12.67 10.67 12.99
C HIS A 47 -12.46 9.44 12.10
N LEU A 48 -11.31 8.78 12.22
CA LEU A 48 -10.99 7.55 11.48
C LEU A 48 -12.03 6.46 11.72
N LYS A 49 -12.43 6.23 12.97
CA LYS A 49 -13.47 5.24 13.30
C LYS A 49 -14.81 5.54 12.60
N LEU A 50 -15.23 6.80 12.57
CA LEU A 50 -16.47 7.21 11.90
C LEU A 50 -16.38 7.06 10.37
N MET A 51 -15.22 7.37 9.79
CA MET A 51 -15.02 7.26 8.35
C MET A 51 -14.91 5.80 7.89
N CYS A 52 -14.22 4.94 8.66
CA CYS A 52 -14.23 3.50 8.41
C CYS A 52 -15.62 2.90 8.57
N GLY A 53 -16.37 3.30 9.60
CA GLY A 53 -17.77 2.85 9.77
C GLY A 53 -18.69 3.29 8.65
N ALA A 54 -18.34 4.35 7.92
CA ALA A 54 -19.07 4.84 6.76
C ALA A 54 -18.53 4.29 5.42
N GLY A 55 -17.50 3.43 5.43
CA GLY A 55 -16.90 2.85 4.23
C GLY A 55 -16.08 3.82 3.37
N LEU A 56 -15.74 5.01 3.89
CA LEU A 56 -14.91 5.99 3.16
C LEU A 56 -13.42 5.66 3.25
N LEU A 57 -13.03 5.04 4.36
CA LEU A 57 -11.67 4.62 4.65
C LEU A 57 -11.67 3.13 4.99
N GLU A 58 -10.55 2.49 4.69
CA GLU A 58 -10.23 1.16 5.17
C GLU A 58 -9.11 1.23 6.20
N ARG A 59 -9.03 0.18 7.02
CA ARG A 59 -7.92 0.01 7.97
C ARG A 59 -7.46 -1.44 7.96
N PHE A 60 -6.17 -1.63 8.17
CA PHE A 60 -5.56 -2.95 8.28
C PHE A 60 -4.50 -2.93 9.38
N THR A 61 -4.35 -4.06 10.04
CA THR A 61 -3.36 -4.26 11.08
C THR A 61 -2.15 -4.94 10.47
N GLU A 62 -0.97 -4.42 10.76
CA GLU A 62 0.32 -4.98 10.34
C GLU A 62 1.21 -5.02 11.58
N GLY A 63 1.43 -6.20 12.16
CA GLY A 63 2.11 -6.33 13.45
C GLY A 63 1.48 -5.45 14.55
N THR A 64 2.25 -4.49 15.08
CA THR A 64 1.77 -3.54 16.10
C THR A 64 1.15 -2.26 15.52
N TRP A 65 1.22 -2.09 14.20
CA TRP A 65 0.77 -0.90 13.49
C TRP A 65 -0.63 -1.10 12.92
N VAL A 66 -1.38 0.00 12.87
CA VAL A 66 -2.67 0.06 12.17
C VAL A 66 -2.58 1.19 11.18
N PHE A 67 -2.70 0.83 9.91
CA PHE A 67 -2.68 1.75 8.80
C PHE A 67 -4.09 2.02 8.32
N TYR A 68 -4.27 3.23 7.80
CA TYR A 68 -5.50 3.72 7.22
C TYR A 68 -5.22 4.14 5.77
N ARG A 69 -6.22 4.01 4.92
CA ARG A 69 -6.22 4.45 3.52
C ARG A 69 -7.63 4.78 3.06
N LEU A 70 -7.76 5.43 1.90
CA LEU A 70 -9.05 5.50 1.22
C LEU A 70 -9.57 4.09 0.92
N ALA A 71 -10.89 3.91 1.00
CA ALA A 71 -11.50 2.67 0.55
C ALA A 71 -11.28 2.49 -0.95
N GLU A 72 -11.02 1.26 -1.39
CA GLU A 72 -10.73 0.94 -2.80
C GLU A 72 -12.02 0.62 -3.55
N HIS A 73 -12.84 -0.24 -2.95
CA HIS A 73 -14.01 -0.83 -3.60
C HIS A 73 -15.34 -0.32 -3.04
N GLY A 74 -16.39 -0.43 -3.85
CA GLY A 74 -17.75 -0.06 -3.48
C GLY A 74 -18.13 1.40 -3.76
N GLU A 75 -19.38 1.74 -3.46
CA GLU A 75 -19.94 3.07 -3.78
C GLU A 75 -19.32 4.18 -2.93
N GLN A 76 -18.97 3.87 -1.68
CA GLN A 76 -18.39 4.79 -0.71
C GLN A 76 -16.94 5.13 -1.07
N ALA A 77 -16.19 4.18 -1.62
CA ALA A 77 -14.87 4.41 -2.19
C ALA A 77 -14.94 5.40 -3.36
N ARG A 78 -15.90 5.22 -4.29
CA ARG A 78 -16.14 6.19 -5.38
C ARG A 78 -16.52 7.57 -4.86
N LEU A 79 -17.36 7.64 -3.84
CA LEU A 79 -17.70 8.89 -3.17
C LEU A 79 -16.46 9.56 -2.58
N ALA A 80 -15.62 8.83 -1.86
CA ALA A 80 -14.40 9.35 -1.25
C ALA A 80 -13.47 9.96 -2.31
N ARG A 81 -13.22 9.26 -3.43
CA ARG A 81 -12.43 9.76 -4.56
C ARG A 81 -13.04 11.03 -5.17
N THR A 82 -14.34 11.01 -5.45
CA THR A 82 -15.05 12.18 -5.98
C THR A 82 -14.94 13.39 -5.06
N LEU A 83 -15.02 13.19 -3.74
CA LEU A 83 -14.87 14.27 -2.77
C LEU A 83 -13.44 14.83 -2.73
N VAL A 84 -12.43 13.98 -2.91
CA VAL A 84 -11.03 14.42 -3.04
C VAL A 84 -10.85 15.26 -4.30
N ASP A 85 -11.39 14.82 -5.44
CA ASP A 85 -11.30 15.54 -6.72
C ASP A 85 -12.01 16.90 -6.70
N LEU A 86 -13.01 17.06 -5.83
CA LEU A 86 -13.77 18.30 -5.65
C LEU A 86 -13.15 19.25 -4.62
N LEU A 87 -12.07 18.87 -3.94
CA LEU A 87 -11.41 19.75 -2.98
C LEU A 87 -10.80 20.96 -3.69
N PRO A 88 -10.87 22.16 -3.07
CA PRO A 88 -10.29 23.34 -3.68
C PRO A 88 -8.75 23.24 -3.71
N ASP A 89 -8.16 23.52 -4.88
CA ASP A 89 -6.70 23.58 -5.06
C ASP A 89 -6.00 24.60 -4.15
N LYS A 90 -6.74 25.57 -3.62
CA LYS A 90 -6.23 26.73 -2.86
C LYS A 90 -6.73 26.78 -1.42
N ASP A 91 -6.64 25.66 -0.70
CA ASP A 91 -6.82 25.65 0.76
C ASP A 91 -5.46 25.69 1.49
N GLU A 92 -5.19 26.78 2.21
CA GLU A 92 -3.92 26.95 2.93
C GLU A 92 -3.71 25.91 4.04
N THR A 93 -4.78 25.42 4.66
CA THR A 93 -4.67 24.44 5.74
C THR A 93 -4.29 23.08 5.16
N LEU A 94 -4.96 22.67 4.09
CA LEU A 94 -4.63 21.45 3.37
C LEU A 94 -3.22 21.51 2.79
N ALA A 95 -2.82 22.64 2.18
CA ALA A 95 -1.46 22.80 1.67
C ALA A 95 -0.40 22.62 2.77
N ARG A 96 -0.63 23.16 3.98
CA ARG A 96 0.28 22.95 5.12
C ARG A 96 0.32 21.50 5.58
N ASP A 97 -0.80 20.79 5.53
CA ASP A 97 -0.83 19.36 5.85
C ASP A 97 -0.07 18.53 4.82
N LEU A 98 -0.19 18.84 3.53
CA LEU A 98 0.54 18.15 2.48
C LEU A 98 2.06 18.35 2.62
N VAL A 99 2.52 19.54 3.01
CA VAL A 99 3.94 19.77 3.36
C VAL A 99 4.39 18.91 4.55
N ARG A 100 3.54 18.73 5.56
CA ARG A 100 3.85 17.85 6.70
C ARG A 100 3.83 16.38 6.30
N LEU A 101 2.94 15.99 5.40
CA LEU A 101 2.92 14.65 4.81
C LEU A 101 4.25 14.37 4.09
N ASP A 102 4.74 15.30 3.27
CA ASP A 102 6.04 15.17 2.60
C ASP A 102 7.18 14.99 3.61
N THR A 103 7.11 15.68 4.75
CA THR A 103 8.09 15.51 5.84
C THR A 103 8.03 14.10 6.45
N VAL A 104 6.83 13.54 6.64
CA VAL A 104 6.64 12.15 7.09
C VAL A 104 7.19 11.16 6.07
N LYS A 105 6.87 11.33 4.78
CA LYS A 105 7.38 10.49 3.70
C LYS A 105 8.91 10.52 3.63
N LEU A 106 9.52 11.71 3.76
CA LEU A 106 10.97 11.86 3.80
C LEU A 106 11.60 11.14 4.99
N THR A 107 10.95 11.20 6.17
CA THR A 107 11.41 10.49 7.37
C THR A 107 11.39 8.97 7.14
N ARG A 108 10.27 8.43 6.64
CA ARG A 108 10.16 7.00 6.27
C ARG A 108 11.25 6.59 5.29
N ALA A 109 11.49 7.38 4.25
CA ALA A 109 12.52 7.10 3.26
C ALA A 109 13.93 7.08 3.86
N ASN A 110 14.24 7.99 4.79
CA ASN A 110 15.53 8.02 5.46
C ASN A 110 15.73 6.81 6.38
N ASP A 111 14.71 6.46 7.15
CA ASP A 111 14.74 5.31 8.07
C ASP A 111 14.90 4.00 7.29
N ALA A 112 14.11 3.84 6.21
CA ALA A 112 14.22 2.73 5.28
C ALA A 112 15.62 2.64 4.65
N ALA A 113 16.19 3.76 4.20
CA ALA A 113 17.52 3.78 3.61
C ALA A 113 18.63 3.45 4.64
N ALA A 114 18.47 3.90 5.89
CA ALA A 114 19.40 3.58 6.97
C ALA A 114 19.37 2.08 7.30
N TYR A 115 18.17 1.51 7.45
CA TYR A 115 18.00 0.08 7.68
C TYR A 115 18.50 -0.75 6.49
N PHE A 116 18.14 -0.38 5.26
CA PHE A 116 18.60 -1.08 4.07
C PHE A 116 20.12 -1.11 3.98
N LYS A 117 20.82 -0.03 4.32
CA LYS A 117 22.30 -0.03 4.38
C LYS A 117 22.86 -1.07 5.36
N THR A 118 22.20 -1.29 6.49
CA THR A 118 22.65 -2.29 7.47
C THR A 118 22.40 -3.73 7.00
N VAL A 119 21.32 -3.96 6.25
CA VAL A 119 20.91 -5.30 5.79
C VAL A 119 21.47 -5.66 4.41
N ALA A 120 21.73 -4.66 3.55
CA ALA A 120 22.27 -4.85 2.20
C ALA A 120 23.68 -5.46 2.19
N ALA A 121 24.47 -5.29 3.25
CA ALA A 121 25.78 -5.92 3.40
C ALA A 121 25.68 -7.46 3.37
N ASP A 122 24.61 -8.02 3.93
CA ASP A 122 24.33 -9.46 3.92
C ASP A 122 23.53 -9.89 2.66
N TRP A 123 22.66 -9.02 2.14
CA TRP A 123 21.79 -9.33 0.98
C TRP A 123 22.49 -9.30 -0.39
N HIS A 124 23.48 -8.42 -0.61
CA HIS A 124 24.22 -8.38 -1.88
C HIS A 124 24.98 -9.68 -2.17
N GLN A 125 25.37 -10.44 -1.14
CA GLN A 125 26.03 -11.73 -1.31
C GLN A 125 25.09 -12.80 -1.89
N VAL A 126 23.78 -12.72 -1.61
CA VAL A 126 22.77 -13.71 -2.04
C VAL A 126 22.25 -13.44 -3.47
N ARG A 127 22.16 -12.17 -3.90
CA ARG A 127 21.71 -11.80 -5.27
C ARG A 127 22.76 -11.98 -6.37
N SER A 128 24.02 -12.23 -6.02
CA SER A 128 25.11 -12.36 -7.00
C SER A 128 25.08 -13.66 -7.82
N LEU A 129 24.13 -14.56 -7.56
CA LEU A 129 24.10 -15.90 -8.15
C LEU A 129 22.83 -16.08 -9.01
N HIS A 130 23.01 -15.84 -10.32
CA HIS A 130 22.58 -16.72 -11.44
C HIS A 130 21.74 -16.13 -12.59
N ALA A 131 21.28 -14.86 -12.57
CA ALA A 131 20.74 -14.21 -13.78
C ALA A 131 20.79 -12.67 -13.68
N PRO A 132 21.01 -11.93 -14.80
CA PRO A 132 20.89 -10.47 -14.80
C PRO A 132 19.45 -10.03 -14.50
N GLU A 133 19.24 -9.24 -13.45
CA GLU A 133 17.90 -8.78 -13.01
C GLU A 133 17.11 -8.14 -14.16
N ALA A 134 17.76 -7.26 -14.93
CA ALA A 134 17.11 -6.57 -16.06
C ALA A 134 16.57 -7.53 -17.14
N GLU A 135 17.23 -8.67 -17.38
CA GLU A 135 16.76 -9.66 -18.35
C GLU A 135 15.54 -10.41 -17.82
N VAL A 136 15.52 -10.71 -16.51
CA VAL A 136 14.37 -11.34 -15.86
C VAL A 136 13.17 -10.39 -15.84
N GLU A 137 13.38 -9.13 -15.45
CA GLU A 137 12.33 -8.10 -15.47
C GLU A 137 11.75 -7.92 -16.88
N ALA A 138 12.60 -7.88 -17.91
CA ALA A 138 12.15 -7.80 -19.30
C ALA A 138 11.34 -9.03 -19.73
N ALA A 139 11.76 -10.23 -19.34
CA ALA A 139 11.03 -11.47 -19.63
C ALA A 139 9.67 -11.52 -18.93
N MET A 140 9.60 -11.06 -17.67
CA MET A 140 8.34 -10.93 -16.92
C MET A 140 7.37 -9.97 -17.61
N ARG A 141 7.85 -8.79 -18.04
CA ARG A 141 7.05 -7.83 -18.81
C ARG A 141 6.56 -8.42 -20.12
N ALA A 142 7.43 -9.11 -20.85
CA ALA A 142 7.05 -9.75 -22.11
C ALA A 142 5.98 -10.85 -21.91
N PHE A 143 6.04 -11.59 -20.80
CA PHE A 143 5.06 -12.62 -20.47
C PHE A 143 3.69 -12.04 -20.09
N ALA A 144 3.66 -10.98 -19.28
CA ALA A 144 2.42 -10.30 -18.92
C ALA A 144 1.74 -9.60 -20.11
N GLY A 145 2.55 -9.16 -21.08
CA GLY A 145 2.06 -8.45 -22.27
C GLY A 145 1.66 -7.01 -21.95
N GLU A 146 0.69 -6.49 -22.71
CA GLU A 146 0.20 -5.10 -22.61
C GLU A 146 -1.22 -5.00 -22.05
N SER A 147 -1.84 -6.13 -21.70
CA SER A 147 -3.18 -6.15 -21.13
C SER A 147 -3.17 -5.57 -19.71
N GLN A 148 -4.21 -4.81 -19.39
CA GLN A 148 -4.43 -4.33 -18.02
C GLN A 148 -4.70 -5.51 -17.08
N ILE A 149 -4.13 -5.44 -15.88
CA ILE A 149 -4.32 -6.39 -14.77
C ILE A 149 -5.13 -5.64 -13.70
N ASP A 150 -6.28 -6.16 -13.27
CA ASP A 150 -7.08 -5.42 -12.29
C ASP A 150 -6.50 -5.59 -10.88
N GLN A 151 -6.12 -6.81 -10.49
CA GLN A 151 -5.54 -7.14 -9.19
C GLN A 151 -4.24 -7.96 -9.32
N LEU A 152 -3.11 -7.34 -8.96
CA LEU A 152 -1.79 -8.00 -8.90
C LEU A 152 -1.40 -8.32 -7.45
N LEU A 153 -0.96 -9.56 -7.22
CA LEU A 153 -0.32 -9.99 -5.98
C LEU A 153 1.18 -10.26 -6.20
N ASP A 154 2.04 -9.66 -5.38
CA ASP A 154 3.49 -9.91 -5.34
C ASP A 154 3.86 -10.62 -4.03
N ILE A 155 4.14 -11.93 -4.10
CA ILE A 155 4.40 -12.79 -2.93
C ILE A 155 5.91 -12.79 -2.65
N GLY A 156 6.29 -12.34 -1.46
CA GLY A 156 7.70 -12.09 -1.13
C GLY A 156 8.20 -10.78 -1.70
N THR A 157 7.41 -9.70 -1.56
CA THR A 157 7.63 -8.44 -2.27
C THR A 157 8.97 -7.76 -1.97
N GLY A 158 9.59 -8.07 -0.82
CA GLY A 158 10.87 -7.50 -0.43
C GLY A 158 10.82 -5.98 -0.42
N THR A 159 11.57 -5.34 -1.32
CA THR A 159 11.63 -3.88 -1.46
C THR A 159 10.56 -3.29 -2.37
N GLY A 160 9.58 -4.07 -2.83
CA GLY A 160 8.48 -3.61 -3.70
C GLY A 160 8.83 -3.47 -5.18
N ARG A 161 9.96 -4.03 -5.63
CA ARG A 161 10.48 -3.80 -6.99
C ARG A 161 9.55 -4.33 -8.09
N ILE A 162 8.93 -5.49 -7.87
CA ILE A 162 7.99 -6.07 -8.83
C ILE A 162 6.74 -5.21 -8.95
N LEU A 163 6.20 -4.70 -7.83
CA LEU A 163 5.08 -3.76 -7.86
C LEU A 163 5.42 -2.49 -8.68
N GLU A 164 6.62 -1.92 -8.54
CA GLU A 164 7.06 -0.80 -9.38
C GLU A 164 7.14 -1.17 -10.86
N LEU A 165 7.67 -2.37 -11.16
CA LEU A 165 7.84 -2.87 -12.52
C LEU A 165 6.51 -3.01 -13.27
N PHE A 166 5.44 -3.35 -12.56
CA PHE A 166 4.10 -3.59 -13.13
C PHE A 166 3.12 -2.45 -12.92
N ALA A 167 3.54 -1.36 -12.27
CA ALA A 167 2.65 -0.30 -11.80
C ALA A 167 1.82 0.39 -12.89
N ASP A 168 2.32 0.44 -14.13
CA ASP A 168 1.64 1.00 -15.31
C ASP A 168 0.61 0.05 -15.94
N LEU A 169 0.64 -1.24 -15.60
CA LEU A 169 -0.29 -2.26 -16.11
C LEU A 169 -1.37 -2.65 -15.11
N VAL A 170 -1.20 -2.31 -13.83
CA VAL A 170 -2.10 -2.74 -12.76
C VAL A 170 -3.08 -1.65 -12.35
N GLU A 171 -4.35 -1.99 -12.14
CA GLU A 171 -5.30 -1.10 -11.47
C GLU A 171 -5.00 -1.05 -9.97
N HIS A 172 -4.74 -2.21 -9.35
CA HIS A 172 -4.33 -2.34 -7.95
C HIS A 172 -3.24 -3.41 -7.78
N GLY A 173 -2.22 -3.09 -7.00
CA GLY A 173 -1.14 -4.01 -6.65
C GLY A 173 -1.00 -4.21 -5.14
N ILE A 174 -0.83 -5.45 -4.68
CA ILE A 174 -0.56 -5.77 -3.27
C ILE A 174 0.69 -6.64 -3.18
N GLY A 175 1.68 -6.20 -2.40
CA GLY A 175 2.85 -6.98 -2.05
C GLY A 175 2.72 -7.59 -0.65
N ILE A 176 3.09 -8.86 -0.51
CA ILE A 176 3.13 -9.56 0.78
C ILE A 176 4.58 -9.88 1.13
N ASP A 177 5.00 -9.58 2.36
CA ASP A 177 6.28 -10.04 2.89
C ASP A 177 6.12 -10.44 4.37
N LEU A 178 6.96 -11.36 4.83
CA LEU A 178 6.99 -11.75 6.24
C LEU A 178 7.68 -10.67 7.10
N SER A 179 8.66 -9.97 6.53
CA SER A 179 9.49 -8.99 7.22
C SER A 179 8.86 -7.60 7.21
N HIS A 180 8.50 -7.12 8.40
CA HIS A 180 8.03 -5.75 8.59
C HIS A 180 9.04 -4.69 8.11
N ASP A 181 10.34 -4.96 8.28
CA ASP A 181 11.37 -4.00 7.89
C ASP A 181 11.49 -3.88 6.35
N MET A 182 11.33 -5.00 5.63
CA MET A 182 11.28 -4.98 4.16
C MET A 182 10.06 -4.21 3.66
N LEU A 183 8.90 -4.41 4.31
CA LEU A 183 7.69 -3.66 3.98
C LEU A 183 7.83 -2.16 4.24
N SER A 184 8.58 -1.77 5.27
CA SER A 184 8.91 -0.36 5.51
C SER A 184 9.72 0.24 4.36
N ILE A 185 10.68 -0.51 3.80
CA ILE A 185 11.42 -0.11 2.60
C ILE A 185 10.52 -0.06 1.38
N ALA A 186 9.74 -1.11 1.13
CA ALA A 186 8.85 -1.19 -0.02
C ALA A 186 7.85 -0.02 -0.04
N ARG A 187 7.23 0.27 1.11
CA ARG A 187 6.32 1.39 1.27
C ARG A 187 6.97 2.73 0.93
N ALA A 188 8.19 2.97 1.42
CA ALA A 188 8.93 4.19 1.11
C ALA A 188 9.29 4.29 -0.40
N ASN A 189 9.54 3.16 -1.05
CA ASN A 189 9.84 3.12 -2.48
C ASN A 189 8.60 3.42 -3.34
N LEU A 190 7.47 2.77 -3.05
CA LEU A 190 6.19 3.02 -3.72
C LEU A 190 5.72 4.47 -3.55
N GLU A 191 5.88 5.03 -2.34
CA GLU A 191 5.56 6.44 -2.07
C GLU A 191 6.43 7.39 -2.89
N ARG A 192 7.73 7.10 -3.01
CA ARG A 192 8.66 7.92 -3.81
C ARG A 192 8.34 7.86 -5.31
N ALA A 193 7.87 6.72 -5.77
CA ALA A 193 7.43 6.51 -7.15
C ALA A 193 6.00 7.03 -7.41
N ASN A 194 5.32 7.59 -6.40
CA ASN A 194 3.92 8.05 -6.46
C ASN A 194 2.93 6.94 -6.88
N LEU A 195 3.18 5.71 -6.46
CA LEU A 195 2.36 4.55 -6.79
C LEU A 195 1.33 4.30 -5.68
N SER A 196 0.36 5.22 -5.54
CA SER A 196 -0.66 5.15 -4.49
C SER A 196 -1.66 4.00 -4.67
N HIS A 197 -1.69 3.37 -5.84
CA HIS A 197 -2.50 2.19 -6.16
C HIS A 197 -1.76 0.86 -5.91
N CYS A 198 -0.49 0.93 -5.49
CA CYS A 198 0.28 -0.22 -5.04
C CYS A 198 0.50 -0.14 -3.53
N HIS A 199 0.31 -1.26 -2.85
CA HIS A 199 0.36 -1.36 -1.40
C HIS A 199 1.14 -2.58 -0.95
N VAL A 200 1.55 -2.58 0.32
CA VAL A 200 2.25 -3.72 0.91
C VAL A 200 1.67 -4.10 2.27
N ARG A 201 1.69 -5.40 2.58
CA ARG A 201 1.15 -5.96 3.82
C ARG A 201 2.08 -7.03 4.37
N GLN A 202 2.12 -7.13 5.70
CA GLN A 202 2.72 -8.28 6.35
C GLN A 202 1.82 -9.51 6.21
N GLY A 203 2.41 -10.60 5.74
CA GLY A 203 1.69 -11.86 5.57
C GLY A 203 2.64 -13.03 5.35
N ASP A 204 2.10 -14.23 5.54
CA ASP A 204 2.80 -15.47 5.31
C ASP A 204 2.43 -16.00 3.91
N MET A 205 3.44 -16.38 3.12
CA MET A 205 3.26 -16.95 1.79
C MET A 205 2.52 -18.30 1.79
N TYR A 206 2.45 -18.98 2.94
CA TYR A 206 1.67 -20.22 3.11
C TYR A 206 0.20 -19.98 3.47
N ASN A 207 -0.16 -18.75 3.85
CA ASN A 207 -1.51 -18.41 4.30
C ASN A 207 -1.79 -16.95 3.96
N LEU A 208 -2.04 -16.72 2.68
CA LEU A 208 -2.26 -15.40 2.11
C LEU A 208 -3.56 -14.81 2.66
N PRO A 209 -3.56 -13.57 3.16
CA PRO A 209 -4.74 -12.93 3.75
C PRO A 209 -5.74 -12.42 2.69
N MET A 210 -5.90 -13.17 1.60
CA MET A 210 -6.72 -12.81 0.44
C MET A 210 -7.81 -13.87 0.22
N PRO A 211 -9.03 -13.46 -0.18
CA PRO A 211 -10.09 -14.40 -0.53
C PRO A 211 -9.73 -15.28 -1.74
N ASP A 212 -10.41 -16.41 -1.87
CA ASP A 212 -10.29 -17.28 -3.05
C ASP A 212 -10.71 -16.54 -4.33
N GLY A 213 -9.95 -16.69 -5.41
CA GLY A 213 -10.25 -16.09 -6.71
C GLY A 213 -10.36 -14.56 -6.70
N SER A 214 -9.57 -13.88 -5.87
CA SER A 214 -9.61 -12.42 -5.72
C SER A 214 -8.52 -11.68 -6.49
N MET A 215 -7.56 -12.39 -7.08
CA MET A 215 -6.41 -11.85 -7.80
C MET A 215 -6.43 -12.31 -9.26
N ASP A 216 -6.08 -11.44 -10.19
CA ASP A 216 -5.97 -11.82 -11.61
C ASP A 216 -4.57 -12.33 -11.95
N THR A 217 -3.56 -11.89 -11.19
CA THR A 217 -2.17 -12.26 -11.40
C THR A 217 -1.44 -12.36 -10.07
N ALA A 218 -0.64 -13.41 -9.91
CA ALA A 218 0.24 -13.60 -8.77
C ALA A 218 1.67 -13.78 -9.27
N ILE A 219 2.61 -13.03 -8.70
CA ILE A 219 4.03 -13.12 -8.99
C ILE A 219 4.75 -13.69 -7.77
N ILE A 220 5.62 -14.68 -8.02
CA ILE A 220 6.52 -15.25 -7.03
C ILE A 220 7.93 -15.13 -7.61
N HIS A 221 8.72 -14.20 -7.09
CA HIS A 221 10.06 -13.91 -7.61
C HIS A 221 11.12 -13.98 -6.52
N GLN A 222 12.14 -14.83 -6.70
CA GLN A 222 13.27 -14.98 -5.77
C GLN A 222 12.88 -15.17 -4.29
N VAL A 223 11.77 -15.86 -4.02
CA VAL A 223 11.35 -16.17 -2.63
C VAL A 223 11.17 -17.67 -2.37
N LEU A 224 10.88 -18.50 -3.38
CA LEU A 224 10.60 -19.94 -3.18
C LEU A 224 11.75 -20.73 -2.56
N HIS A 225 13.00 -20.28 -2.71
CA HIS A 225 14.14 -20.94 -2.08
C HIS A 225 14.21 -20.74 -0.56
N TYR A 226 13.41 -19.83 0.00
CA TYR A 226 13.19 -19.68 1.44
C TYR A 226 12.02 -20.53 1.96
N ALA A 227 11.24 -21.14 1.07
CA ALA A 227 10.09 -21.96 1.46
C ALA A 227 10.54 -23.41 1.76
N ASP A 228 10.21 -23.90 2.96
CA ASP A 228 10.28 -25.32 3.32
C ASP A 228 9.51 -26.22 2.33
N SER A 229 8.32 -25.78 1.91
CA SER A 229 7.47 -26.50 0.94
C SER A 229 7.04 -25.58 -0.21
N PRO A 230 7.86 -25.41 -1.27
CA PRO A 230 7.51 -24.55 -2.40
C PRO A 230 6.20 -24.91 -3.10
N SER A 231 5.82 -26.20 -3.09
CA SER A 231 4.53 -26.67 -3.63
C SER A 231 3.33 -26.05 -2.92
N ASP A 232 3.43 -25.87 -1.60
CA ASP A 232 2.32 -25.38 -0.78
C ASP A 232 2.14 -23.88 -1.02
N VAL A 233 3.24 -23.15 -1.21
CA VAL A 233 3.22 -21.73 -1.62
C VAL A 233 2.57 -21.56 -3.00
N ILE A 234 2.89 -22.44 -3.96
CA ILE A 234 2.28 -22.40 -5.30
C ILE A 234 0.78 -22.74 -5.22
N ALA A 235 0.40 -23.74 -4.41
CA ALA A 235 -1.00 -24.09 -4.22
C ALA A 235 -1.79 -22.94 -3.58
N GLU A 236 -1.18 -22.24 -2.61
CA GLU A 236 -1.78 -21.09 -1.95
C GLU A 236 -1.89 -19.88 -2.89
N ALA A 237 -0.89 -19.62 -3.74
CA ALA A 237 -0.99 -18.63 -4.80
C ALA A 237 -2.11 -18.99 -5.79
N ALA A 238 -2.27 -20.27 -6.13
CA ALA A 238 -3.34 -20.72 -7.02
C ALA A 238 -4.74 -20.64 -6.39
N ARG A 239 -4.85 -20.62 -5.06
CA ARG A 239 -6.14 -20.42 -4.36
C ARG A 239 -6.67 -19.01 -4.54
N VAL A 240 -5.78 -18.02 -4.51
CA VAL A 240 -6.16 -16.59 -4.58
C VAL A 240 -6.34 -16.09 -6.01
N LEU A 241 -5.83 -16.83 -7.01
CA LEU A 241 -6.14 -16.68 -8.44
C LEU A 241 -7.53 -17.26 -8.76
#